data_AF-A0A260SWP1-F1
#
_entry.id   AF-A0A260SWP1-F1
#
_cell.length_a   1.000
_cell.length_b   1.000
_cell.length_c   1.000
_cell.angle_alpha   90.00
_cell.angle_beta   90.00
_cell.angle_gamma   90.00
#
_symmetry.space_group_name_H-M   'P 1'
#
loop_
_entity.id
_entity.type
_entity.pdbx_description
1 polymer ?
#
loop_
_entity_poly.entity_id
_entity_poly.type
_entity_poly.pdbx_seq_one_letter_code
_entity_poly.pdbx_strand_id
1 'polypeptide(L)' 'MRNSTEDAMLLDFAAQWEPYGGPEASEIFLRFGIGRGEFRARVHRALIRTGAVDMDINVYRSLLRYATG' A
#
# COMPACT_ATOMS: atom_id res chain seq x y z
N MET A 1 15.05 10.33 -3.43
CA MET A 1 14.42 9.12 -4.02
C MET A 1 13.13 9.57 -4.70
N ARG A 2 12.83 9.11 -5.91
CA ARG A 2 11.68 9.61 -6.68
C ARG A 2 10.60 8.53 -6.63
N ASN A 3 9.53 8.80 -5.90
CA ASN A 3 8.35 7.92 -5.84
C ASN A 3 7.70 7.90 -7.23
N SER A 4 7.45 6.73 -7.81
CA SER A 4 6.74 6.65 -9.10
C SER A 4 5.27 6.96 -8.87
N THR A 5 4.56 7.48 -9.88
CA THR A 5 3.10 7.73 -9.80
C THR A 5 2.34 6.47 -9.39
N GLU A 6 2.78 5.29 -9.86
CA GLU A 6 2.19 4.01 -9.49
C GLU A 6 2.39 3.65 -8.01
N ASP A 7 3.60 3.85 -7.46
CA ASP A 7 3.87 3.64 -6.03
C ASP A 7 2.97 4.55 -5.17
N ALA A 8 2.80 5.81 -5.56
CA ALA A 8 1.89 6.74 -4.87
C ALA A 8 0.42 6.26 -4.93
N MET A 9 -0.05 5.78 -6.09
CA MET A 9 -1.42 5.28 -6.23
C MET A 9 -1.68 4.00 -5.40
N LEU A 10 -0.68 3.12 -5.30
CA LEU A 10 -0.76 1.93 -4.45
C LEU A 10 -0.86 2.29 -2.98
N LEU A 11 -0.02 3.24 -2.53
CA LEU A 11 0.04 3.68 -1.15
C LEU A 11 -1.22 4.47 -0.74
N ASP A 12 -1.71 5.36 -1.61
CA ASP A 12 -2.95 6.12 -1.39
C ASP A 12 -4.16 5.19 -1.25
N PHE A 13 -4.28 4.23 -2.18
CA PHE A 13 -5.35 3.24 -2.09
C PHE A 13 -5.22 2.43 -0.80
N ALA A 14 -4.04 1.90 -0.46
CA ALA A 14 -3.87 1.13 0.76
C ALA A 14 -4.18 1.96 2.02
N ALA A 15 -3.80 3.25 2.04
CA ALA A 15 -4.07 4.16 3.15
C ALA A 15 -5.57 4.43 3.35
N GLN A 16 -6.35 4.51 2.26
CA GLN A 16 -7.81 4.65 2.35
C GLN A 16 -8.47 3.47 3.10
N TRP A 17 -7.86 2.29 3.03
CA TRP A 17 -8.34 1.06 3.67
C TRP A 17 -7.72 0.77 5.03
N GLU A 18 -6.80 1.63 5.50
CA GLU A 18 -6.10 1.46 6.77
C GLU A 18 -7.07 1.23 7.95
N PRO A 19 -8.16 2.00 8.11
CA PRO A 19 -9.10 1.80 9.23
C PRO A 19 -9.84 0.45 9.20
N TYR A 20 -9.87 -0.22 8.04
CA TYR A 20 -10.60 -1.47 7.82
C TYR A 20 -9.69 -2.70 7.75
N GLY A 21 -8.39 -2.53 7.95
CA GLY A 21 -7.41 -3.63 7.87
C GLY A 21 -6.91 -3.95 6.46
N GLY A 22 -7.19 -3.08 5.49
CA GLY A 22 -6.74 -3.18 4.11
C GLY A 22 -7.84 -3.61 3.12
N PRO A 23 -7.59 -3.45 1.81
CA PRO A 23 -8.60 -3.68 0.78
C PRO A 23 -8.91 -5.17 0.56
N GLU A 24 -10.16 -5.45 0.21
CA GLU A 24 -10.62 -6.79 -0.19
C GLU A 24 -10.04 -7.21 -1.55
N ALA A 25 -9.92 -8.52 -1.78
CA ALA A 25 -9.30 -9.05 -3.00
C ALA A 25 -10.02 -8.59 -4.29
N SER A 26 -11.34 -8.50 -4.26
CA SER A 26 -12.16 -8.04 -5.38
C SER A 26 -11.87 -6.57 -5.73
N GLU A 27 -11.68 -5.71 -4.74
CA GLU A 27 -11.43 -4.28 -4.95
C GLU A 27 -10.03 -4.01 -5.48
N ILE A 28 -9.04 -4.76 -4.98
CA ILE A 28 -7.68 -4.77 -5.52
C ILE A 28 -7.72 -5.17 -7.00
N PHE A 29 -8.45 -6.24 -7.33
CA PHE A 29 -8.55 -6.72 -8.70
C PHE A 29 -9.26 -5.70 -9.60
N LEU A 30 -10.37 -5.11 -9.14
CA LEU A 30 -11.10 -4.09 -9.89
C LEU A 30 -10.24 -2.86 -10.20
N ARG A 31 -9.38 -2.44 -9.26
CA ARG A 31 -8.60 -1.20 -9.40
C ARG A 31 -7.24 -1.39 -10.08
N PHE A 32 -6.58 -2.52 -9.85
CA PHE A 32 -5.20 -2.75 -10.29
C PHE A 32 -5.02 -3.99 -11.18
N GLY A 33 -6.07 -4.81 -11.36
CA GLY A 33 -5.99 -6.04 -12.17
C GLY A 33 -5.10 -7.13 -11.58
N ILE A 34 -4.73 -7.02 -10.31
CA ILE A 34 -3.82 -7.95 -9.62
C ILE A 34 -4.48 -8.59 -8.41
N GLY A 35 -3.92 -9.72 -7.96
CA GLY A 35 -4.37 -10.38 -6.74
C GLY A 35 -3.82 -9.72 -5.47
N ARG A 36 -4.44 -10.03 -4.33
CA ARG A 36 -4.08 -9.49 -3.00
C ARG A 36 -2.62 -9.71 -2.61
N GLY A 37 -2.05 -10.87 -2.91
CA GLY A 37 -0.64 -11.17 -2.59
C GLY A 37 0.34 -10.29 -3.36
N GLU A 38 0.12 -10.13 -4.66
CA GLU A 38 0.93 -9.23 -5.51
C GLU A 38 0.77 -7.78 -5.07
N PHE A 39 -0.45 -7.36 -4.71
CA PHE A 39 -0.71 -6.02 -4.18
C PHE A 39 0.06 -5.76 -2.88
N ARG A 40 0.02 -6.68 -1.90
CA ARG A 40 0.82 -6.57 -0.66
C ARG A 40 2.31 -6.44 -0.94
N ALA A 41 2.83 -7.26 -1.85
CA ALA A 41 4.25 -7.21 -2.23
C ALA A 41 4.64 -5.87 -2.85
N ARG A 42 3.76 -5.28 -3.69
CA ARG A 42 3.98 -3.97 -4.30
C ARG A 42 3.88 -2.83 -3.29
N VAL A 43 2.91 -2.86 -2.37
CA VAL A 43 2.80 -1.89 -1.25
C VAL A 43 4.07 -1.93 -0.39
N HIS A 44 4.56 -3.13 -0.05
CA HIS A 44 5.81 -3.27 0.71
C HIS A 44 7.01 -2.62 -0.01
N ARG A 45 7.16 -2.86 -1.32
CA ARG A 45 8.22 -2.26 -2.12
C ARG A 45 8.09 -0.74 -2.21
N ALA A 46 6.86 -0.23 -2.37
CA ALA A 46 6.57 1.20 -2.41
C ALA A 46 6.95 1.87 -1.07
N LEU A 47 6.54 1.29 0.06
CA LEU A 47 6.90 1.80 1.40
C LEU A 47 8.41 1.92 1.62
N ILE A 48 9.19 0.94 1.16
CA ILE A 48 10.67 0.99 1.27
C ILE A 48 11.27 2.10 0.39
N ARG A 49 10.70 2.35 -0.79
CA ARG A 49 11.20 3.36 -1.73
C ARG A 49 10.84 4.78 -1.32
N THR A 50 9.65 4.96 -0.72
CA THR A 50 9.17 6.26 -0.23
C THR A 50 9.79 6.60 1.12
N GLY A 51 9.85 5.63 2.04
CA GLY A 51 10.31 5.84 3.42
C GLY A 51 9.26 6.53 4.31
N ALA A 52 9.44 6.41 5.62
CA ALA A 52 8.48 6.90 6.62
C ALA A 52 8.43 8.45 6.77
N VAL A 53 9.33 9.19 6.12
CA VAL A 53 9.43 10.66 6.26
C VAL A 53 8.36 11.38 5.44
N ASP A 54 7.92 10.77 4.34
CA ASP A 54 6.93 11.36 3.42
C ASP A 54 5.47 10.96 3.75
N MET A 55 5.24 10.22 4.85
CA MET A 55 3.92 9.71 5.25
C MET A 55 3.70 9.85 6.75
N ASP A 56 2.45 9.98 7.19
CA ASP A 56 2.11 9.87 8.61
C ASP A 56 2.62 8.55 9.20
N ILE A 57 3.28 8.61 10.36
CA ILE A 57 3.96 7.47 10.96
C ILE A 57 3.00 6.34 11.35
N ASN A 58 1.74 6.64 11.69
CA ASN A 58 0.74 5.63 12.05
C ASN A 58 0.24 4.90 10.81
N VAL A 59 -0.03 5.66 9.74
CA VAL A 59 -0.39 5.10 8.44
C VAL A 59 0.73 4.22 7.91
N TYR A 60 1.98 4.71 7.94
CA TYR A 60 3.15 3.93 7.51
C TYR A 60 3.26 2.60 8.25
N ARG A 61 3.11 2.61 9.59
CA ARG A 61 3.19 1.39 10.42
C ARG A 61 2.07 0.41 10.14
N SER A 62 0.86 0.93 9.92
CA SER A 62 -0.30 0.08 9.63
C SER A 62 -0.18 -0.57 8.25
N LEU A 63 0.21 0.21 7.24
CA LEU A 63 0.49 -0.32 5.89
C LEU A 63 1.63 -1.34 5.90
N LEU A 64 2.68 -1.10 6.68
CA LEU A 64 3.77 -2.06 6.83
C LEU A 64 3.25 -3.38 7.41
N ARG A 65 2.43 -3.34 8.46
CA ARG A 65 1.81 -4.53 9.05
C ARG A 65 0.96 -5.27 8.02
N TYR A 66 0.10 -4.56 7.30
CA TYR A 66 -0.74 -5.13 6.24
C TYR A 66 0.08 -5.83 5.15
N ALA A 67 1.21 -5.23 4.75
CA ALA A 67 2.03 -5.76 3.67
C ALA A 67 2.90 -6.96 4.08
N THR A 68 3.15 -7.12 5.39
CA THR A 68 3.96 -8.23 5.94
C THR A 68 3.16 -9.39 6.53
N GLY A 69 1.84 -9.24 6.70
CA GLY A 69 0.92 -10.32 7.11
C GLY A 69 0.28 -11.03 5.92
#